data_AF-A0A1H9IUJ2-F1
#
_entry.id   AF-A0A1H9IUJ2-F1
#
_cell.length_a   1.000
_cell.length_b   1.000
_cell.length_c   1.000
_cell.angle_alpha   90.00
_cell.angle_beta   90.00
_cell.angle_gamma   90.00
#
_symmetry.space_group_name_H-M   'P 1'
#
loop_
_entity.id
_entity.type
_entity.pdbx_description
1 polymer ?
#
loop_
_entity_poly.entity_id
_entity_poly.type
_entity_poly.pdbx_seq_one_letter_code
_entity_poly.pdbx_strand_id
1 'polypeptide(L)'
;MGKLPYLLSSVTIFAVGFFCIVCNCVGAGDVKLLSVLGMMFPLREIPDFIFLVALSGLPLILVVYGLHRFSKGIFSKTLPYGVAITSGYLLKTLM
;
A
#
# COMPACT_ATOMS: atom_id res chain seq x y z
N MET A 1 19.67 15.63 -4.43
CA MET A 1 19.77 15.99 -3.00
C MET A 1 19.13 14.87 -2.19
N GLY A 2 19.95 14.00 -1.59
CA GLY A 2 19.47 12.85 -0.84
C GLY A 2 18.73 13.31 0.40
N LYS A 3 17.40 13.19 0.40
CA LYS A 3 16.60 13.36 1.61
C LYS A 3 17.04 12.26 2.59
N LEU A 4 17.49 12.67 3.78
CA LEU A 4 17.72 11.76 4.90
C LEU A 4 16.50 10.84 5.02
N PRO A 5 16.68 9.52 5.10
CA PRO A 5 15.54 8.63 5.22
C PRO A 5 14.81 8.89 6.53
N TYR A 6 13.49 9.07 6.47
CA TYR A 6 12.65 9.22 7.65
C TYR A 6 12.44 7.84 8.29
N LEU A 7 13.49 7.34 8.97
CA LEU A 7 13.48 6.05 9.66
C LEU A 7 12.33 5.96 10.67
N LEU A 8 12.01 7.06 11.34
CA LEU A 8 10.90 7.14 12.29
C LEU A 8 9.56 6.80 11.61
N SER A 9 9.32 7.30 10.39
CA SER A 9 8.15 6.97 9.58
C SER A 9 8.08 5.47 9.27
N SER A 10 9.18 4.90 8.78
CA SER A 10 9.24 3.46 8.44
C SER A 10 8.98 2.58 9.67
N VAL A 11 9.57 2.91 10.82
CA VAL A 11 9.39 2.14 12.07
C VAL A 11 7.95 2.22 12.54
N THR A 12 7.30 3.39 12.47
CA THR A 12 5.89 3.50 12.85
C THR A 12 4.96 2.70 11.94
N ILE A 13 5.15 2.76 10.61
CA ILE A 13 4.37 1.95 9.66
C ILE A 13 4.61 0.47 9.92
N PHE A 14 5.85 0.06 10.14
CA PHE A 14 6.18 -1.33 10.39
C PHE A 14 5.56 -1.82 11.72
N ALA A 15 5.62 -1.03 12.78
CA ALA A 15 5.03 -1.36 14.07
C ALA A 15 3.51 -1.52 13.96
N VAL A 16 2.81 -0.56 13.35
CA VAL A 16 1.35 -0.64 13.14
C VAL A 16 0.98 -1.78 12.21
N GLY A 17 1.72 -1.94 11.11
CA GLY A 17 1.51 -3.02 10.15
C GLY A 17 1.78 -4.40 10.75
N PHE A 18 2.70 -4.53 11.71
CA PHE A 18 2.95 -5.77 12.43
C PHE A 18 1.71 -6.23 13.22
N PHE A 19 1.02 -5.31 13.91
CA PHE A 19 -0.26 -5.64 14.55
C PHE A 19 -1.31 -6.09 13.53
N CYS A 20 -1.39 -5.46 12.35
CA CYS A 20 -2.29 -5.90 11.27
C CYS A 20 -1.94 -7.28 10.71
N ILE A 21 -0.66 -7.65 10.65
CA ILE A 21 -0.21 -8.99 10.25
C ILE A 21 -0.66 -10.02 11.28
N VAL A 22 -0.52 -9.72 12.59
CA VAL A 22 -0.99 -10.61 13.67
C VAL A 22 -2.51 -10.83 13.58
N CYS A 23 -3.26 -9.80 13.19
CA CYS A 23 -4.70 -9.91 12.92
C CYS A 23 -5.05 -10.60 11.58
N ASN A 24 -4.05 -11.00 10.78
CA ASN A 24 -4.21 -11.62 9.47
C ASN A 24 -5.03 -10.76 8.46
N CYS A 25 -5.03 -9.44 8.66
CA CYS A 25 -5.75 -8.49 7.80
C CYS A 25 -4.94 -8.09 6.56
N VAL A 26 -3.61 -8.08 6.66
CA VAL A 26 -2.70 -7.59 5.61
C VAL A 26 -1.52 -8.56 5.44
N GLY A 27 -1.07 -8.76 4.21
CA GLY A 27 0.09 -9.59 3.91
C GLY A 27 1.39 -9.00 4.48
N ALA A 28 2.26 -9.83 5.03
CA ALA A 28 3.56 -9.41 5.55
C ALA A 28 4.43 -8.74 4.47
N GLY A 29 4.26 -9.14 3.21
CA GLY A 29 4.91 -8.50 2.06
C GLY A 29 4.46 -7.05 1.85
N ASP A 30 3.15 -6.78 1.95
CA ASP A 30 2.58 -5.45 1.71
C ASP A 30 3.03 -4.44 2.78
N VAL A 31 3.08 -4.87 4.05
CA VAL A 31 3.58 -4.04 5.16
C VAL A 31 5.05 -3.70 4.97
N LYS A 32 5.88 -4.66 4.54
CA LYS A 32 7.30 -4.44 4.26
C LYS A 32 7.49 -3.43 3.12
N LEU A 33 6.65 -3.51 2.08
CA LEU A 33 6.70 -2.55 0.98
C LEU A 33 6.27 -1.15 1.45
N LEU A 34 5.14 -1.06 2.18
CA LEU A 34 4.65 0.19 2.77
C LEU A 34 5.67 0.86 3.68
N SER A 35 6.39 0.09 4.51
CA SER A 35 7.41 0.65 5.41
C SER A 35 8.58 1.25 4.65
N VAL A 36 9.06 0.54 3.60
CA VAL A 36 10.17 1.03 2.77
C VAL A 36 9.76 2.30 2.00
N LEU A 37 8.56 2.33 1.43
CA LEU A 37 8.06 3.51 0.71
C LEU A 37 7.77 4.68 1.65
N GLY A 38 7.26 4.40 2.85
CA GLY A 38 7.00 5.42 3.88
C GLY A 38 8.26 6.11 4.41
N MET A 39 9.43 5.50 4.27
CA MET A 39 10.73 6.10 4.60
C MET A 39 11.04 7.37 3.79
N MET A 40 10.37 7.55 2.64
CA MET A 40 10.52 8.71 1.77
C MET A 40 9.71 9.93 2.22
N PHE A 41 8.78 9.76 3.17
CA PHE A 41 7.87 10.82 3.63
C PHE A 41 8.02 11.10 5.13
N PRO A 42 7.84 12.36 5.56
CA PRO A 42 7.79 12.69 6.98
C PRO A 42 6.53 12.09 7.63
N LEU A 43 6.61 11.82 8.93
CA LEU A 43 5.53 11.22 9.74
C LEU A 43 4.16 11.91 9.57
N ARG A 44 4.18 13.23 9.38
CA ARG A 44 2.97 14.05 9.22
C ARG A 44 2.21 13.75 7.92
N GLU A 45 2.90 13.24 6.90
CA GLU A 45 2.36 12.97 5.57
C GLU A 45 2.04 11.47 5.34
N ILE A 46 2.33 10.62 6.32
CA ILE A 46 1.98 9.19 6.29
C ILE A 46 0.47 8.96 6.09
N PRO A 47 -0.44 9.70 6.77
CA PRO A 47 -1.88 9.52 6.57
C PRO A 47 -2.29 9.82 5.12
N ASP A 48 -1.75 10.89 4.53
CA ASP A 48 -2.03 11.26 3.14
C ASP A 48 -1.53 10.19 2.16
N PHE A 49 -0.34 9.64 2.43
CA PHE A 49 0.22 8.54 1.64
C PHE A 49 -0.66 7.29 1.70
N ILE A 50 -1.07 6.86 2.90
CA ILE A 50 -1.97 5.70 3.07
C ILE A 50 -3.33 5.98 2.40
N PHE A 51 -3.83 7.20 2.50
CA PHE A 51 -5.07 7.61 1.83
C PHE A 51 -4.96 7.52 0.31
N LEU A 52 -3.84 7.97 -0.28
CA LEU A 52 -3.57 7.84 -1.71
C LEU A 52 -3.42 6.38 -2.16
N VAL A 53 -2.82 5.52 -1.32
CA VAL A 53 -2.74 4.07 -1.56
C VAL A 53 -4.13 3.42 -1.51
N ALA A 54 -5.00 3.85 -0.60
CA ALA A 54 -6.39 3.39 -0.55
C ALA A 54 -7.18 3.88 -1.79
N LEU A 55 -6.95 5.13 -2.19
CA LEU A 55 -7.57 5.74 -3.37
C LEU A 55 -7.14 5.04 -4.66
N SER A 56 -5.86 4.66 -4.78
CA SER A 56 -5.36 3.89 -5.92
C SER A 56 -5.82 2.42 -5.89
N GLY A 57 -6.13 1.87 -4.72
CA GLY A 57 -6.70 0.53 -4.55
C GLY A 57 -8.15 0.40 -5.01
N LEU A 58 -8.95 1.46 -4.90
CA LEU A 58 -10.37 1.49 -5.34
C LEU A 58 -10.59 1.05 -6.81
N PRO A 59 -9.91 1.64 -7.81
CA PRO A 59 -10.07 1.20 -9.20
C PRO A 59 -9.58 -0.24 -9.40
N LEU A 60 -8.55 -0.69 -8.67
CA LEU A 60 -8.10 -2.08 -8.72
C LEU A 60 -9.18 -3.05 -8.24
N ILE A 61 -9.91 -2.71 -7.17
CA ILE A 61 -11.02 -3.53 -6.67
C ILE A 61 -12.12 -3.66 -7.73
N LEU A 62 -12.47 -2.56 -8.39
CA LEU A 62 -13.46 -2.58 -9.48
C LEU A 62 -13.00 -3.45 -10.66
N VAL A 63 -11.73 -3.34 -11.06
CA VAL A 63 -11.15 -4.13 -12.15
C VAL A 63 -11.11 -5.62 -11.80
N VAL A 64 -10.64 -5.98 -10.59
CA VAL A 64 -10.58 -7.37 -10.14
C VAL A 64 -11.98 -7.97 -9.98
N TYR A 65 -12.93 -7.22 -9.42
CA TYR A 65 -14.31 -7.66 -9.30
C TYR A 65 -14.96 -7.87 -10.68
N GLY A 66 -14.76 -6.93 -11.61
CA GLY A 66 -15.19 -7.03 -13.00
C GLY A 66 -14.60 -8.26 -13.69
N LEU A 67 -13.28 -8.41 -13.67
CA LEU A 67 -12.57 -9.56 -14.23
C LEU A 67 -13.06 -10.89 -13.65
N HIS A 68 -13.28 -10.95 -12.34
CA HIS A 68 -13.80 -12.15 -11.69
C HIS A 68 -15.23 -12.48 -12.19
N ARG A 69 -16.10 -11.47 -12.33
CA ARG A 69 -17.46 -11.63 -12.84
C ARG A 69 -17.49 -12.10 -14.30
N PHE A 70 -16.60 -11.58 -15.15
CA PHE A 70 -16.49 -11.96 -16.55
C PHE A 70 -15.79 -13.30 -16.76
N SER A 71 -14.78 -13.61 -15.95
CA SER A 71 -13.95 -14.81 -16.08
C SER A 71 -14.51 -16.05 -15.38
N LYS A 72 -15.76 -16.01 -14.87
CA LYS A 72 -16.43 -17.14 -14.18
C LYS A 72 -15.57 -17.85 -13.11
N GLY A 73 -14.75 -17.09 -12.37
CA GLY A 73 -13.96 -17.64 -11.26
C GLY A 73 -12.69 -18.41 -11.64
N ILE A 74 -12.18 -18.28 -12.87
CA ILE A 74 -10.89 -18.90 -13.27
C ILE A 74 -9.69 -18.14 -12.67
N PHE A 75 -9.85 -16.84 -12.39
CA PHE A 75 -8.77 -16.02 -11.83
C PHE A 75 -8.72 -16.07 -10.29
N SER A 76 -7.50 -16.21 -9.77
CA SER A 76 -7.17 -16.16 -8.35
C SER A 76 -7.71 -14.88 -7.71
N LYS A 77 -8.37 -15.02 -6.55
CA LYS A 77 -9.01 -13.92 -5.78
C LYS A 77 -8.02 -12.90 -5.17
N THR A 78 -6.74 -12.99 -5.52
CA THR A 78 -5.67 -12.18 -4.95
C THR A 78 -5.61 -10.83 -5.67
N LEU A 79 -5.90 -9.76 -4.95
CA LEU A 79 -5.67 -8.41 -5.46
C LEU A 79 -4.16 -8.14 -5.55
N PRO A 80 -3.67 -7.54 -6.66
CA PRO A 80 -2.28 -7.13 -6.76
C PRO A 80 -2.03 -5.87 -5.92
N TYR A 81 -1.93 -6.03 -4.59
CA TYR A 81 -1.74 -4.95 -3.61
C TYR A 81 -0.48 -4.13 -3.88
N GLY A 82 0.60 -4.77 -4.34
CA GLY A 82 1.83 -4.06 -4.72
C GLY A 82 1.60 -3.00 -5.80
N VAL A 83 0.65 -3.20 -6.72
CA VAL A 83 0.31 -2.22 -7.76
C VAL A 83 -0.43 -1.02 -7.16
N ALA A 84 -1.33 -1.24 -6.19
CA ALA A 84 -1.98 -0.15 -5.46
C ALA A 84 -0.96 0.68 -4.65
N ILE A 85 -0.05 0.01 -3.93
CA ILE A 85 0.95 0.67 -3.08
C ILE A 85 1.93 1.50 -3.92
N THR A 86 2.45 0.94 -5.00
CA THR A 86 3.40 1.64 -5.89
C THR A 86 2.75 2.78 -6.66
N SER A 87 1.51 2.63 -7.11
CA SER A 87 0.77 3.72 -7.75
C SER A 87 0.44 4.86 -6.79
N GLY A 88 0.03 4.57 -5.55
CA GLY A 88 -0.20 5.57 -4.51
C GLY A 88 1.09 6.34 -4.16
N TYR A 89 2.22 5.64 -4.11
CA TYR A 89 3.55 6.25 -3.94
C TYR A 89 3.94 7.19 -5.08
N LEU A 90 3.73 6.77 -6.32
CA LEU A 90 4.02 7.59 -7.49
C LEU A 90 3.17 8.87 -7.48
N LEU A 91 1.87 8.75 -7.18
CA LEU A 91 0.98 9.90 -7.06
C LEU A 91 1.43 10.86 -5.96
N LYS A 92 1.77 10.35 -4.77
CA LYS A 92 2.26 11.17 -3.65
C LYS A 92 3.62 11.83 -3.94
N THR A 93 4.47 11.19 -4.73
CA THR A 93 5.78 11.74 -5.11
C THR A 93 5.67 12.80 -6.21
N LEU A 94 4.65 12.70 -7.06
CA LEU A 94 4.39 13.65 -8.15
C LEU A 94 3.72 14.94 -7.65
N MET A 95 2.89 14.84 -6.61
CA MET A 95 2.28 15.99 -5.91
C MET A 95 3.25 16.69 -4.98
#